data_AF-A0A2N2LVQ2-F1
#
_entry.id   AF-A0A2N2LVQ2-F1
#
_cell.length_a   1.000
_cell.length_b   1.000
_cell.length_c   1.000
_cell.angle_alpha   90.00
_cell.angle_beta   90.00
_cell.angle_gamma   90.00
#
_symmetry.space_group_name_H-M   'P 1'
#
loop_
_entity.id
_entity.type
_entity.pdbx_description
1 polymer ?
#
loop_
_entity_poly.entity_id
_entity_poly.type
_entity_poly.pdbx_seq_one_letter_code
_entity_poly.pdbx_strand_id
1 'polypeptide(L)'
;MEAAGWLRIPKIDRTPSEKLAEICLNVAYEGPFELLFYTYYAFPTDYPEDIRSIFGKEFFNQTIQPEAADEFRKTIREEDVQAVVTFNKGIFNLVAEEKIDLPIEKLKAGALIQSKVKDVEVSLPLYLTFPTGWRYDKEYFALRTSSLEKIKVAIALGF
;
A
#
# COMPACT_ATOMS: atom_id res chain seq x y z
N MET A 1 9.33 -2.01 5.13
CA MET A 1 8.86 -3.39 5.37
C MET A 1 9.91 -4.18 6.15
N GLU A 2 11.07 -4.50 5.56
CA GLU A 2 12.15 -5.25 6.27
C GLU A 2 12.59 -4.60 7.58
N ALA A 3 12.95 -3.31 7.55
CA ALA A 3 13.38 -2.57 8.74
C ALA A 3 12.31 -2.48 9.84
N ALA A 4 11.03 -2.58 9.48
CA ALA A 4 9.91 -2.61 10.42
C ALA A 4 9.56 -4.04 10.86
N GLY A 5 10.35 -5.05 10.46
CA GLY A 5 10.16 -6.45 10.80
C GLY A 5 8.94 -7.11 10.13
N TRP A 6 8.45 -6.55 9.02
CA TRP A 6 7.38 -7.18 8.22
C TRP A 6 7.91 -8.34 7.38
N LEU A 7 9.18 -8.24 6.98
CA LEU A 7 9.88 -9.22 6.18
C LEU A 7 11.23 -9.48 6.84
N ARG A 8 11.51 -10.74 7.16
CA ARG A 8 12.83 -11.20 7.56
C ARG A 8 13.44 -11.92 6.37
N ILE A 9 14.17 -11.14 5.57
CA ILE A 9 14.85 -11.66 4.39
C ILE A 9 16.23 -12.15 4.85
N PRO A 10 16.56 -13.44 4.65
CA PRO A 10 17.89 -13.96 4.97
C PRO A 10 18.97 -13.09 4.33
N LYS A 11 20.07 -12.84 5.06
CA LYS A 11 21.26 -12.16 4.51
C LYS A 11 22.04 -13.09 3.57
N ILE A 12 21.37 -13.63 2.56
CA ILE A 12 22.01 -14.25 1.40
C ILE A 12 22.51 -13.09 0.53
N ASP A 13 23.65 -13.26 -0.14
CA ASP A 13 24.27 -12.24 -0.98
C ASP A 13 23.23 -11.54 -1.86
N ARG A 14 22.95 -10.26 -1.51
CA ARG A 14 21.75 -9.48 -1.90
C ARG A 14 21.79 -8.96 -3.34
N THR A 15 22.71 -9.45 -4.14
CA THR A 15 22.82 -9.18 -5.58
C THR A 15 22.24 -10.36 -6.37
N PRO A 16 21.29 -10.15 -7.30
CA PRO A 16 20.64 -8.91 -7.77
C PRO A 16 19.23 -8.67 -7.16
N SER A 17 18.60 -7.51 -7.47
CA SER A 17 17.20 -7.18 -7.15
C SER A 17 16.19 -8.24 -7.60
N GLU A 18 16.53 -9.01 -8.62
CA GLU A 18 15.78 -10.18 -9.10
C GLU A 18 15.53 -11.20 -7.98
N LYS A 19 16.51 -11.43 -7.09
CA LYS A 19 16.34 -12.34 -5.95
C LYS A 19 15.32 -11.82 -4.93
N LEU A 20 15.22 -10.49 -4.74
CA LEU A 20 14.22 -9.92 -3.83
C LEU A 20 12.81 -10.05 -4.41
N ALA A 21 12.66 -9.82 -5.72
CA ALA A 21 11.40 -10.04 -6.42
C ALA A 21 10.99 -11.51 -6.32
N GLU A 22 11.91 -12.44 -6.59
CA GLU A 22 11.68 -13.88 -6.48
C GLU A 22 11.30 -14.30 -5.05
N ILE A 23 12.01 -13.80 -4.04
CA ILE A 23 11.68 -14.05 -2.62
C ILE A 23 10.25 -13.58 -2.30
N CYS A 24 9.87 -12.38 -2.75
CA CYS A 24 8.52 -11.87 -2.51
C CYS A 24 7.46 -12.65 -3.29
N LEU A 25 7.71 -12.98 -4.56
CA LEU A 25 6.77 -13.71 -5.43
C LEU A 25 6.55 -15.15 -4.96
N ASN A 26 7.60 -15.81 -4.46
CA ASN A 26 7.53 -17.17 -3.93
C ASN A 26 7.20 -17.22 -2.43
N VAL A 27 6.92 -16.07 -1.80
CA VAL A 27 6.67 -15.96 -0.35
C VAL A 27 7.80 -16.61 0.49
N ALA A 28 9.04 -16.55 -0.01
CA ALA A 28 10.21 -17.19 0.58
C ALA A 28 10.85 -16.30 1.68
N TYR A 29 10.02 -15.75 2.56
CA TYR A 29 10.44 -14.89 3.67
C TYR A 29 9.69 -15.27 4.95
N GLU A 30 10.30 -15.00 6.10
CA GLU A 30 9.59 -15.08 7.37
C GLU A 30 8.97 -13.72 7.70
N GLY A 31 7.78 -13.72 8.28
CA GLY A 31 7.12 -12.49 8.69
C GLY A 31 5.85 -12.76 9.49
N PRO A 32 5.29 -11.72 10.13
CA PRO A 32 3.99 -11.83 10.79
C PRO A 32 2.83 -11.96 9.79
N PHE A 33 3.06 -11.62 8.51
CA PHE A 33 2.05 -11.57 7.46
C PHE A 33 2.58 -12.13 6.15
N GLU A 34 1.69 -12.73 5.37
CA GLU A 34 1.88 -12.91 3.93
C GLU A 34 1.50 -11.59 3.23
N LEU A 35 2.37 -11.12 2.34
CA LEU A 35 2.22 -9.83 1.66
C LEU A 35 1.83 -10.04 0.20
N LEU A 36 0.70 -9.45 -0.19
CA LEU A 36 0.31 -9.26 -1.57
C LEU A 36 0.70 -7.85 -2.03
N PHE A 37 1.56 -7.75 -3.04
CA PHE A 37 1.91 -6.47 -3.66
C PHE A 37 0.95 -6.18 -4.81
N TYR A 38 0.04 -5.22 -4.60
CA TYR A 38 -0.98 -4.86 -5.58
C TYR A 38 -0.73 -3.47 -6.17
N THR A 39 -0.75 -3.38 -7.50
CA THR A 39 -0.66 -2.10 -8.22
C THR A 39 -2.03 -1.71 -8.72
N TYR A 40 -2.59 -0.62 -8.18
CA TYR A 40 -3.97 -0.23 -8.45
C TYR A 40 -4.23 0.10 -9.92
N TYR A 41 -3.34 0.87 -10.55
CA TYR A 41 -3.35 1.08 -12.00
C TYR A 41 -2.20 0.31 -12.61
N ALA A 42 -2.49 -0.80 -13.30
CA ALA A 42 -1.50 -1.60 -14.01
C ALA A 42 -1.03 -0.90 -15.30
N PHE A 43 -0.38 0.25 -15.15
CA PHE A 43 0.16 1.03 -16.27
C PHE A 43 1.63 1.36 -16.00
N PRO A 44 2.55 1.03 -16.93
CA PRO A 44 3.97 1.28 -16.75
C PRO A 44 4.28 2.77 -16.94
N THR A 45 4.20 3.54 -15.86
CA THR A 45 4.53 4.96 -15.85
C THR A 45 5.26 5.36 -14.57
N ASP A 46 6.22 6.28 -14.71
CA ASP A 46 6.84 6.97 -13.57
C ASP A 46 5.94 8.08 -13.01
N TYR A 47 4.85 8.42 -13.72
CA TYR A 47 3.91 9.50 -13.42
C TYR A 47 2.47 8.96 -13.35
N PRO A 48 2.08 8.23 -12.29
CA PRO A 48 0.75 7.64 -12.17
C PRO A 48 -0.38 8.69 -12.13
N GLU A 49 -0.10 9.91 -11.70
CA GLU A 49 -1.00 11.06 -11.75
C GLU A 49 -1.36 11.48 -13.19
N ASP A 50 -0.49 11.19 -14.16
CA ASP A 50 -0.66 11.60 -15.55
C ASP A 50 -1.50 10.61 -16.35
N ILE A 51 -1.81 9.42 -15.83
CA ILE A 51 -2.65 8.42 -16.52
C ILE A 51 -3.96 9.06 -17.01
N ARG A 52 -4.58 9.89 -16.18
CA ARG A 52 -5.82 10.61 -16.55
C ARG A 52 -5.61 11.60 -17.70
N SER A 53 -4.44 12.23 -17.78
CA SER A 53 -4.08 13.15 -18.86
C SER A 53 -3.81 12.39 -20.17
N ILE A 54 -3.03 11.30 -20.07
CA ILE A 54 -2.63 10.45 -21.20
C ILE A 54 -3.84 9.87 -21.93
N PHE A 55 -4.78 9.30 -21.18
CA PHE A 55 -5.96 8.65 -21.76
C PHE A 55 -7.18 9.56 -21.91
N GLY A 56 -7.10 10.78 -21.39
CA GLY A 56 -8.23 11.70 -21.30
C GLY A 56 -9.18 11.37 -20.15
N LYS A 57 -9.76 12.44 -19.57
CA LYS A 57 -10.61 12.37 -18.38
C LYS A 57 -11.83 11.47 -18.54
N GLU A 58 -12.43 11.48 -19.73
CA GLU A 58 -13.66 10.71 -19.99
C GLU A 58 -13.38 9.20 -19.98
N PHE A 59 -12.44 8.74 -20.80
CA PHE A 59 -12.03 7.34 -20.85
C PHE A 59 -11.49 6.85 -19.50
N PHE A 60 -10.69 7.67 -18.81
CA PHE A 60 -10.20 7.32 -17.48
C PHE A 60 -11.35 7.07 -16.48
N ASN A 61 -12.34 7.97 -16.46
CA ASN A 61 -13.45 7.90 -15.51
C ASN A 61 -14.45 6.78 -15.87
N GLN A 62 -14.64 6.47 -17.15
CA GLN A 62 -15.65 5.51 -17.63
C GLN A 62 -15.10 4.09 -17.77
N THR A 63 -13.79 3.93 -17.97
CA THR A 63 -13.16 2.64 -18.27
C THR A 63 -12.07 2.29 -17.27
N ILE A 64 -10.97 3.06 -17.26
CA ILE A 64 -9.77 2.69 -16.49
C ILE A 64 -10.04 2.60 -14.99
N GLN A 65 -10.65 3.64 -14.41
CA GLN A 65 -10.89 3.69 -12.97
C GLN A 65 -11.93 2.65 -12.51
N PRO A 66 -13.07 2.47 -13.20
CA PRO A 66 -14.00 1.38 -12.89
C PRO A 66 -13.37 -0.01 -12.97
N GLU A 67 -12.67 -0.34 -14.05
CA GLU A 67 -12.01 -1.65 -14.22
C GLU A 67 -10.97 -1.91 -13.13
N ALA A 68 -10.14 -0.91 -12.81
CA ALA A 68 -9.17 -1.01 -11.72
C ALA A 68 -9.83 -1.23 -10.34
N ALA A 69 -10.97 -0.57 -10.10
CA ALA A 69 -11.73 -0.73 -8.87
C ALA A 69 -12.35 -2.13 -8.76
N ASP A 70 -12.87 -2.66 -9.86
CA ASP A 70 -13.49 -3.99 -9.90
C ASP A 70 -12.44 -5.09 -9.71
N GLU A 71 -11.28 -5.00 -10.37
CA GLU A 71 -10.19 -5.96 -10.18
C GLU A 71 -9.61 -5.88 -8.75
N PHE A 72 -9.54 -4.69 -8.17
CA PHE A 72 -9.10 -4.51 -6.78
C PHE A 72 -10.04 -5.22 -5.80
N ARG A 73 -11.36 -5.04 -5.96
CA ARG A 73 -12.37 -5.70 -5.10
C ARG A 73 -12.36 -7.21 -5.29
N LYS A 74 -12.21 -7.66 -6.54
CA LYS A 74 -12.09 -9.09 -6.87
C LYS A 74 -10.87 -9.70 -6.19
N THR A 75 -9.70 -9.06 -6.32
CA THR A 75 -8.44 -9.52 -5.70
C THR A 75 -8.56 -9.59 -4.18
N ILE A 76 -9.15 -8.57 -3.53
CA ILE A 76 -9.39 -8.59 -2.08
C ILE A 76 -10.18 -9.83 -1.66
N ARG A 77 -11.22 -10.17 -2.42
CA ARG A 77 -12.10 -11.30 -2.13
C ARG A 77 -11.43 -12.65 -2.40
N GLU A 78 -10.74 -12.77 -3.53
CA GLU A 78 -10.11 -14.03 -3.97
C GLU A 78 -8.91 -14.41 -3.08
N GLU A 79 -8.14 -13.42 -2.64
CA GLU A 79 -6.93 -13.62 -1.81
C GLU A 79 -7.21 -13.53 -0.30
N ASP A 80 -8.48 -13.41 0.12
CA ASP A 80 -8.91 -13.26 1.53
C ASP A 80 -8.09 -12.20 2.30
N VAL A 81 -7.94 -11.02 1.69
CA VAL A 81 -7.09 -9.95 2.22
C VAL A 81 -7.64 -9.47 3.57
N GLN A 82 -6.82 -9.51 4.61
CA GLN A 82 -7.20 -9.13 5.99
C GLN A 82 -6.97 -7.65 6.31
N ALA A 83 -6.06 -6.98 5.58
CA ALA A 83 -5.79 -5.55 5.73
C ALA A 83 -5.14 -4.97 4.47
N VAL A 84 -5.40 -3.69 4.18
CA VAL A 84 -4.77 -2.97 3.07
C VAL A 84 -3.85 -1.87 3.62
N VAL A 85 -2.61 -1.83 3.14
CA VAL A 85 -1.67 -0.75 3.46
C VAL A 85 -1.30 0.00 2.19
N THR A 86 -1.56 1.31 2.18
CA THR A 86 -1.30 2.17 1.03
C THR A 86 -0.10 3.09 1.30
N PHE A 87 0.66 3.32 0.23
CA PHE A 87 1.75 4.31 0.19
C PHE A 87 1.37 5.52 -0.67
N ASN A 88 0.13 5.61 -1.14
CA ASN A 88 -0.33 6.67 -2.03
C ASN A 88 -1.64 7.24 -1.50
N LYS A 89 -1.62 8.55 -1.14
CA LYS A 89 -2.79 9.27 -0.64
C LYS A 89 -3.97 9.24 -1.62
N GLY A 90 -3.69 9.38 -2.92
CA GLY A 90 -4.72 9.36 -3.96
C GLY A 90 -5.46 8.03 -4.00
N ILE A 91 -4.72 6.91 -3.96
CA ILE A 91 -5.30 5.57 -3.89
C ILE A 91 -6.03 5.36 -2.56
N PHE A 92 -5.45 5.77 -1.43
CA PHE A 92 -6.12 5.72 -0.13
C PHE A 92 -7.49 6.42 -0.20
N ASN A 93 -7.54 7.68 -0.61
CA ASN A 93 -8.80 8.43 -0.70
C ASN A 93 -9.77 7.89 -1.74
N LEU A 94 -9.27 7.15 -2.74
CA LEU A 94 -10.10 6.53 -3.75
C LEU A 94 -10.85 5.33 -3.17
N VAL A 95 -10.19 4.50 -2.38
CA VAL A 95 -10.74 3.24 -1.83
C VAL A 95 -11.23 3.34 -0.38
N ALA A 96 -10.96 4.44 0.32
CA ALA A 96 -11.39 4.66 1.69
C ALA A 96 -12.86 5.09 1.80
N GLU A 97 -13.54 4.65 2.87
CA GLU A 97 -14.78 5.26 3.34
C GLU A 97 -14.56 6.70 3.81
N GLU A 98 -13.48 6.93 4.58
CA GLU A 98 -13.10 8.24 5.12
C GLU A 98 -11.81 8.75 4.48
N LYS A 99 -11.90 9.91 3.82
CA LYS A 99 -10.76 10.53 3.13
C LYS A 99 -9.88 11.33 4.10
N ILE A 100 -8.62 11.50 3.70
CA ILE A 100 -7.64 12.32 4.41
C ILE A 100 -7.02 13.39 3.49
N ASP A 101 -6.87 14.61 3.98
CA ASP A 101 -6.30 15.72 3.20
C ASP A 101 -4.81 15.97 3.50
N LEU A 102 -4.45 16.09 4.76
CA LEU A 102 -3.08 16.41 5.20
C LEU A 102 -2.49 15.23 5.98
N PRO A 103 -2.17 14.11 5.30
CA PRO A 103 -1.71 12.91 5.98
C PRO A 103 -0.29 13.04 6.51
N ILE A 104 0.55 13.86 5.90
CA ILE A 104 1.98 13.91 6.23
C ILE A 104 2.20 14.47 7.63
N GLU A 105 1.58 15.59 7.97
CA GLU A 105 1.71 16.25 9.26
C GLU A 105 1.21 15.33 10.37
N LYS A 106 0.09 14.62 10.12
CA LYS A 106 -0.44 13.61 11.03
C LYS A 106 0.53 12.44 11.20
N LEU A 107 1.08 11.89 10.12
CA LEU A 107 2.07 10.81 10.18
C LEU A 107 3.35 11.24 10.90
N LYS A 108 3.84 12.47 10.69
CA LYS A 108 4.99 13.04 11.40
C LYS A 108 4.71 13.21 12.89
N ALA A 109 3.50 13.59 13.26
CA ALA A 109 3.05 13.60 14.66
C ALA A 109 2.87 12.19 15.25
N GLY A 110 3.11 11.14 14.46
CA GLY A 110 3.01 9.74 14.89
C GLY A 110 1.58 9.19 14.87
N ALA A 111 0.64 9.84 14.19
CA ALA A 111 -0.71 9.31 14.06
C ALA A 111 -0.74 8.01 13.24
N LEU A 112 -1.60 7.08 13.64
CA LEU A 112 -2.00 5.96 12.80
C LEU A 112 -3.15 6.44 11.90
N ILE A 113 -2.90 6.56 10.59
CA ILE A 113 -3.96 6.89 9.64
C ILE A 113 -4.64 5.59 9.22
N GLN A 114 -5.91 5.47 9.58
CA GLN A 114 -6.75 4.33 9.28
C GLN A 114 -8.11 4.76 8.74
N SER A 115 -8.71 3.89 7.95
CA SER A 115 -10.09 3.93 7.48
C SER A 115 -10.52 2.49 7.18
N LYS A 116 -11.60 2.32 6.42
CA LYS A 116 -12.04 1.05 5.88
C LYS A 116 -12.07 1.12 4.36
N VAL A 117 -11.86 -0.01 3.70
CA VAL A 117 -12.14 -0.12 2.28
C VAL A 117 -13.65 0.02 2.08
N LYS A 118 -14.05 0.93 1.20
CA LYS A 118 -15.47 1.11 0.83
C LYS A 118 -15.90 0.07 -0.20
N ASP A 119 -17.21 -0.11 -0.35
CA ASP A 119 -17.81 -0.98 -1.38
C ASP A 119 -17.32 -2.44 -1.34
N VAL A 120 -16.99 -2.95 -0.15
CA VAL A 120 -16.67 -4.36 0.11
C VAL A 120 -17.59 -4.91 1.19
N GLU A 121 -17.93 -6.19 1.11
CA GLU A 121 -18.90 -6.84 2.03
C GLU A 121 -18.36 -6.95 3.46
N VAL A 122 -17.05 -7.17 3.59
CA VAL A 122 -16.36 -7.32 4.87
C VAL A 122 -15.68 -6.01 5.22
N SER A 123 -15.84 -5.56 6.47
CA SER A 123 -15.15 -4.38 7.00
C SER A 123 -13.64 -4.60 7.00
N LEU A 124 -12.98 -4.18 5.91
CA LEU A 124 -11.55 -4.38 5.68
C LEU A 124 -10.75 -3.14 6.12
N PRO A 125 -9.88 -3.24 7.14
CA PRO A 125 -9.08 -2.11 7.58
C PRO A 125 -8.12 -1.63 6.47
N LEU A 126 -8.04 -0.32 6.34
CA LEU A 126 -7.22 0.38 5.35
C LEU A 126 -6.31 1.37 6.06
N TYR A 127 -5.00 1.26 5.85
CA TYR A 127 -4.02 2.14 6.45
C TYR A 127 -3.26 2.95 5.40
N LEU A 128 -2.83 4.15 5.78
CA LEU A 128 -1.92 4.98 4.99
C LEU A 128 -0.60 5.14 5.74
N THR A 129 0.51 4.92 5.03
CA THR A 129 1.86 5.24 5.53
C THR A 129 2.57 6.23 4.59
N PHE A 130 3.80 6.59 4.95
CA PHE A 130 4.61 7.53 4.17
C PHE A 130 4.84 7.03 2.74
N PRO A 131 4.68 7.89 1.71
CA PRO A 131 4.81 7.47 0.34
C PRO A 131 6.21 7.01 0.00
N THR A 132 6.34 6.10 -0.97
CA THR A 132 7.63 5.53 -1.40
C THR A 132 8.63 6.60 -1.80
N GLY A 133 8.17 7.65 -2.49
CA GLY A 133 8.94 8.83 -2.90
C GLY A 133 9.37 9.78 -1.78
N TRP A 134 8.95 9.58 -0.52
CA TRP A 134 9.32 10.41 0.63
C TRP A 134 10.79 10.27 1.08
N ARG A 135 11.70 9.81 0.21
CA ARG A 135 13.09 9.50 0.57
C ARG A 135 13.98 10.72 0.83
N TYR A 136 13.50 11.92 0.52
CA TYR A 136 14.28 13.17 0.63
C TYR A 136 14.19 13.84 2.01
N ASP A 137 13.24 13.43 2.86
CA ASP A 137 13.18 13.90 4.24
C ASP A 137 14.28 13.23 5.06
N LYS A 138 15.01 13.99 5.90
CA LYS A 138 16.16 13.46 6.65
C LYS A 138 15.78 12.31 7.58
N GLU A 139 14.54 12.29 8.07
CA GLU A 139 14.05 11.30 9.04
C GLU A 139 13.15 10.24 8.39
N TYR A 140 13.04 10.22 7.05
CA TYR A 140 12.06 9.38 6.35
C TYR A 140 12.13 7.90 6.76
N PHE A 141 13.34 7.39 6.98
CA PHE A 141 13.54 5.99 7.29
C PHE A 141 12.99 5.65 8.67
N ALA A 142 13.30 6.46 9.68
CA ALA A 142 12.80 6.28 11.05
C ALA A 142 11.28 6.48 11.12
N LEU A 143 10.78 7.53 10.49
CA LEU A 143 9.34 7.85 10.45
C LEU A 143 8.53 6.75 9.77
N ARG A 144 8.98 6.27 8.60
CA ARG A 144 8.31 5.17 7.87
C ARG A 144 8.38 3.86 8.67
N THR A 145 9.52 3.57 9.29
CA THR A 145 9.66 2.36 10.11
C THR A 145 8.69 2.38 11.29
N SER A 146 8.65 3.49 12.04
CA SER A 146 7.72 3.64 13.17
C SER A 146 6.25 3.59 12.75
N SER A 147 5.90 4.22 11.61
CA SER A 147 4.53 4.15 11.06
C SER A 147 4.14 2.71 10.70
N LEU A 148 5.02 1.97 10.02
CA LEU A 148 4.79 0.58 9.67
C LEU A 148 4.73 -0.35 10.89
N GLU A 149 5.49 -0.06 11.94
CA GLU A 149 5.40 -0.81 13.21
C GLU A 149 4.03 -0.63 13.86
N LYS A 150 3.50 0.60 13.90
CA LYS A 150 2.16 0.88 14.42
C LYS A 150 1.07 0.14 13.63
N ILE A 151 1.16 0.18 12.30
CA ILE A 151 0.23 -0.56 11.43
C ILE A 151 0.31 -2.07 11.69
N LYS A 152 1.53 -2.63 11.80
CA LYS A 152 1.71 -4.05 12.11
C LYS A 152 1.05 -4.45 13.43
N VAL A 153 1.22 -3.62 14.47
CA VAL A 153 0.59 -3.86 15.77
C VAL A 153 -0.94 -3.77 15.67
N ALA A 154 -1.47 -2.79 14.93
CA ALA A 154 -2.91 -2.66 14.72
C ALA A 154 -3.52 -3.88 14.03
N ILE A 155 -2.89 -4.36 12.94
CA ILE A 155 -3.32 -5.57 12.22
C ILE A 155 -3.26 -6.80 13.13
N ALA A 156 -2.16 -6.99 13.87
CA ALA A 156 -1.99 -8.16 14.74
C ALA A 156 -2.98 -8.23 15.91
N LEU A 157 -3.50 -7.06 16.34
CA LEU A 157 -4.48 -6.97 17.43
C LEU A 157 -5.93 -6.92 16.93
N GLY A 158 -6.16 -6.86 15.62
CA GLY A 158 -7.49 -6.85 15.00
C GLY A 158 -8.26 -5.53 15.15
N PHE A 159 -7.55 -4.39 15.16
CA PHE A 159 -8.15 -3.05 15.26
C PHE A 159 -8.50 -2.40 13.92
#